data_AF-A0A835FL69-F1
#
_entry.id   AF-A0A835FL69-F1
#
_cell.length_a   1.000
_cell.length_b   1.000
_cell.length_c   1.000
_cell.angle_alpha   90.00
_cell.angle_beta   90.00
_cell.angle_gamma   90.00
#
_symmetry.space_group_name_H-M   'P 1'
#
loop_
_entity.id
_entity.type
_entity.pdbx_description
1 polymer ?
#
loop_
_entity_poly.entity_id
_entity_poly.type
_entity_poly.pdbx_seq_one_letter_code
_entity_poly.pdbx_strand_id
1 'polypeptide(L)'
;MGRLLVVSLPATGAVVYRCKHCDTHLAYGTDIMSRTFCCKHGTAYLFSKIVNVNVGEKEDRRMTTGDHTVCDIFCVACGSILGWKYLAAVSKSQRYKEGKFILDMSKASTMASVSVVWPHAADQQQQQQQQSDDEEDSSSSAADHQDPMSD
;
A
#
# COMPACT_ATOMS: atom_id res chain seq x y z
N MET A 1 39.39 11.57 5.78
CA MET A 1 38.01 11.79 5.28
C MET A 1 37.62 10.57 4.46
N GLY A 2 36.71 9.72 4.97
CA GLY A 2 36.25 8.52 4.27
C GLY A 2 35.33 8.86 3.09
N ARG A 3 35.28 7.99 2.07
CA ARG A 3 34.35 8.13 0.95
C ARG A 3 32.98 7.61 1.37
N LEU A 4 31.94 8.42 1.22
CA LEU A 4 30.55 7.99 1.38
C LEU A 4 30.14 7.21 0.12
N LEU A 5 29.74 5.94 0.30
CA LEU A 5 29.21 5.13 -0.80
C LEU A 5 27.69 5.31 -0.85
N VAL A 6 27.21 6.02 -1.88
CA VAL A 6 25.78 6.22 -2.15
C VAL A 6 25.38 5.34 -3.34
N VAL A 7 24.34 4.53 -3.18
CA VAL A 7 23.78 3.70 -4.24
C VAL A 7 22.95 4.56 -5.18
N SER A 8 23.30 4.57 -6.47
CA SER A 8 22.43 5.13 -7.50
C SER A 8 21.40 4.09 -7.94
N LEU A 9 20.13 4.49 -7.98
CA LEU A 9 19.03 3.70 -8.50
C LEU A 9 18.78 4.09 -9.97
N PRO A 10 19.08 3.22 -10.96
CA PRO A 10 18.82 3.52 -12.37
C PRO A 10 17.33 3.78 -12.64
N ALA A 11 17.02 4.88 -13.31
CA ALA A 11 15.66 5.21 -13.71
C ALA A 11 15.24 4.43 -14.97
N THR A 12 15.09 3.10 -14.87
CA THR A 12 14.60 2.23 -15.96
C THR A 12 13.08 2.33 -16.13
N GLY A 13 12.53 3.55 -16.17
CA GLY A 13 11.09 3.82 -16.26
C GLY A 13 10.29 3.63 -14.95
N ALA A 14 10.97 3.29 -13.85
CA ALA A 14 10.35 3.21 -12.53
C ALA A 14 10.40 4.57 -11.81
N VAL A 15 9.33 4.91 -11.09
CA VAL A 15 9.32 6.07 -10.19
C VAL A 15 10.38 5.87 -9.10
N VAL A 16 11.30 6.82 -8.96
CA VAL A 16 12.32 6.81 -7.90
C VAL A 16 11.98 7.87 -6.86
N TYR A 17 11.89 7.44 -5.61
CA TYR A 17 11.76 8.30 -4.44
C TYR A 17 13.14 8.78 -4.00
N ARG A 18 13.27 10.08 -3.76
CA ARG A 18 14.50 10.74 -3.31
C ARG A 18 14.25 11.50 -2.00
N CYS A 19 15.32 11.70 -1.25
CA CYS A 19 15.32 12.59 -0.10
C CYS A 19 15.02 14.02 -0.56
N LYS A 20 14.00 14.65 0.02
CA LYS A 20 13.60 16.02 -0.35
C LYS A 20 14.66 17.08 -0.04
N HIS A 21 15.60 16.79 0.87
CA HIS A 21 16.62 17.75 1.31
C HIS A 21 17.90 17.74 0.45
N CYS A 22 18.27 16.59 -0.12
CA CYS A 22 19.55 16.42 -0.81
C CYS A 22 19.47 15.55 -2.07
N ASP A 23 18.27 15.20 -2.51
CA ASP A 23 18.00 14.37 -3.69
C ASP A 23 18.65 12.98 -3.69
N THR A 24 19.15 12.49 -2.55
CA THR A 24 19.68 11.13 -2.47
C THR A 24 18.58 10.10 -2.74
N HIS A 25 18.83 9.12 -3.61
CA HIS A 25 17.86 8.09 -3.97
C HIS A 25 17.54 7.21 -2.77
N LEU A 26 16.26 6.90 -2.53
CA LEU A 26 15.80 6.15 -1.37
C LEU A 26 15.14 4.83 -1.74
N ALA A 27 14.22 4.82 -2.70
CA ALA A 27 13.48 3.60 -3.05
C ALA A 27 12.85 3.69 -4.44
N TYR A 28 12.49 2.54 -5.01
CA TYR A 28 11.61 2.49 -6.17
C TYR A 28 10.14 2.51 -5.75
N GLY A 29 9.27 3.05 -6.60
CA GLY A 29 7.83 2.97 -6.40
C GLY A 29 7.28 1.55 -6.49
N THR A 30 7.99 0.63 -7.14
CA THR A 30 7.66 -0.81 -7.17
C THR A 30 7.86 -1.49 -5.82
N ASP A 31 8.66 -0.90 -4.92
CA ASP A 31 8.89 -1.43 -3.58
C ASP A 31 7.79 -1.01 -2.59
N ILE A 32 6.81 -0.21 -3.01
CA ILE A 32 5.67 0.16 -2.17
C ILE A 32 4.77 -1.06 -1.96
N MET A 33 4.62 -1.45 -0.70
CA MET A 33 3.70 -2.50 -0.28
C MET A 33 2.31 -1.95 0.06
N SER A 34 2.24 -0.74 0.63
CA SER A 34 0.96 -0.10 0.96
C SER A 34 1.08 1.41 1.07
N ARG A 35 0.02 2.11 0.64
CA ARG A 35 -0.12 3.57 0.68
C ARG A 35 -1.07 4.07 1.76
N THR A 36 -1.62 3.18 2.59
CA THR A 36 -2.67 3.49 3.57
C THR A 36 -2.12 3.89 4.95
N PHE A 37 -0.81 4.13 5.06
CA PHE A 37 -0.18 4.50 6.32
C PHE A 37 -0.19 6.02 6.51
N CYS A 38 -0.19 6.44 7.77
CA CYS A 38 -0.08 7.84 8.16
C CYS A 38 1.00 8.01 9.24
N CYS A 39 1.57 9.20 9.29
CA CYS A 39 2.51 9.64 10.30
C CYS A 39 2.02 10.96 10.90
N LYS A 40 2.73 11.49 11.90
CA LYS A 40 2.38 12.76 12.56
C LYS A 40 2.26 13.93 11.57
N HIS A 41 3.00 13.88 10.46
CA HIS A 41 3.08 14.96 9.46
C HIS A 41 2.29 14.68 8.17
N GLY A 42 1.44 13.64 8.16
CA GLY A 42 0.55 13.33 7.04
C GLY A 42 0.77 11.93 6.48
N THR A 43 0.80 11.82 5.15
CA THR A 43 0.85 10.54 4.44
C THR A 43 2.20 9.86 4.55
N ALA A 44 2.19 8.55 4.79
CA ALA A 44 3.40 7.73 4.83
C ALA A 44 3.16 6.42 4.06
N TYR A 45 4.20 5.85 3.44
CA TYR A 45 4.07 4.61 2.68
C TYR A 45 4.94 3.51 3.28
N LEU A 46 4.43 2.28 3.22
CA LEU A 46 5.16 1.08 3.62
C LEU A 46 5.95 0.55 2.43
N PHE A 47 7.27 0.48 2.56
CA PHE A 47 8.20 -0.04 1.57
C PHE A 47 8.78 -1.38 2.00
N SER A 48 8.97 -2.26 1.02
CA SER A 48 9.70 -3.52 1.18
C SER A 48 11.20 -3.28 1.36
N LYS A 49 11.75 -2.27 0.69
CA LYS A 49 13.17 -1.94 0.65
C LYS A 49 13.39 -0.43 0.55
N ILE A 50 14.39 0.07 1.28
CA ILE A 50 14.91 1.44 1.17
C ILE A 50 16.45 1.35 1.20
N VAL A 51 17.12 2.17 0.39
CA VAL A 51 18.58 2.29 0.29
C VAL A 51 19.04 3.67 0.76
N ASN A 52 20.36 3.81 0.98
CA ASN A 52 20.99 5.09 1.38
C ASN A 52 20.43 5.67 2.68
N VAL A 53 20.13 4.78 3.63
CA VAL A 53 19.68 5.15 4.97
C VAL A 53 20.57 4.56 6.05
N ASN A 54 20.80 5.35 7.09
CA ASN A 54 21.32 4.88 8.36
C ASN A 54 20.16 4.53 9.29
N VAL A 55 20.39 3.56 10.17
CA VAL A 55 19.40 3.10 11.16
C VAL A 55 19.81 3.63 12.53
N GLY A 56 18.85 4.22 13.24
CA GLY A 56 19.03 4.70 14.60
C GLY A 56 18.89 3.60 15.65
N GLU A 57 18.74 4.05 16.89
CA GLU A 57 18.52 3.15 18.02
C GLU A 57 17.15 2.46 17.94
N LYS A 58 17.05 1.31 18.59
CA LYS A 58 15.80 0.58 18.72
C LYS A 58 14.94 1.22 19.80
N GLU A 59 13.65 1.36 19.50
CA GLU A 59 12.66 1.95 20.39
C GLU A 59 11.37 1.16 20.33
N ASP A 60 10.75 0.92 21.48
CA ASP A 60 9.40 0.35 21.54
C ASP A 60 8.36 1.47 21.45
N ARG A 61 7.46 1.36 20.46
CA ARG A 61 6.41 2.34 20.18
C ARG A 61 5.04 1.67 20.17
N ARG A 62 4.13 2.20 20.99
CA ARG A 62 2.71 1.85 20.95
C ARG A 62 2.03 2.57 19.79
N MET A 63 1.43 1.81 18.88
CA MET A 63 0.68 2.32 17.71
C MET A 63 -0.75 1.78 17.74
N THR A 64 -1.62 2.27 16.85
CA THR A 64 -3.04 1.82 16.76
C THR A 64 -3.17 0.31 16.61
N THR A 65 -2.22 -0.33 15.92
CA THR A 65 -2.19 -1.78 15.67
C THR A 65 -1.49 -2.60 16.77
N GLY A 66 -1.11 -1.98 17.88
CA GLY A 66 -0.40 -2.61 19.01
C GLY A 66 1.05 -2.16 19.16
N ASP A 67 1.79 -2.88 19.99
CA ASP A 67 3.18 -2.57 20.35
C ASP A 67 4.17 -3.11 19.32
N HIS A 68 5.09 -2.23 18.90
CA HIS A 68 6.10 -2.52 17.88
C HIS A 68 7.47 -2.05 18.36
N THR A 69 8.51 -2.84 18.11
CA THR A 69 9.89 -2.37 18.20
C THR A 69 10.30 -1.82 16.84
N VAL A 70 10.78 -0.59 16.79
CA VAL A 70 11.14 0.12 15.57
C VAL A 70 12.48 0.82 15.72
N CYS A 71 13.03 1.35 14.64
CA CYS A 71 14.18 2.24 14.65
C CYS A 71 14.02 3.32 13.59
N ASP A 72 14.42 4.55 13.91
CA ASP A 72 14.35 5.64 12.95
C ASP A 72 15.36 5.45 11.81
N ILE A 73 15.01 5.94 10.64
CA ILE A 73 15.89 5.92 9.46
C ILE A 73 16.26 7.34 9.05
N PHE A 74 17.54 7.53 8.76
CA PHE A 74 18.14 8.82 8.43
C PHE A 74 18.76 8.77 7.05
N CYS A 75 18.66 9.84 6.27
CA CYS A 75 19.36 9.92 4.99
C CYS A 75 20.87 9.85 5.21
N VAL A 76 21.55 8.96 4.50
CA VAL A 76 23.01 8.78 4.64
C VAL A 76 23.81 10.02 4.22
N ALA A 77 23.26 10.86 3.34
CA ALA A 77 23.95 12.02 2.78
C ALA A 77 23.78 13.30 3.62
N CYS A 78 22.57 13.60 4.09
CA CYS A 78 22.28 14.85 4.82
C CYS A 78 21.86 14.64 6.28
N GLY A 79 21.67 13.40 6.73
CA GLY A 79 21.27 13.08 8.10
C GLY A 79 19.80 13.38 8.44
N SER A 80 18.99 13.87 7.50
CA SER A 80 17.57 14.16 7.78
C SER A 80 16.80 12.89 8.15
N ILE A 81 15.89 12.98 9.12
CA ILE A 81 14.95 11.90 9.45
C ILE A 81 13.99 11.70 8.28
N LEU A 82 13.87 10.45 7.82
CA LEU A 82 13.01 10.06 6.70
C LEU A 82 11.79 9.25 7.15
N GLY A 83 11.86 8.56 8.28
CA GLY A 83 10.81 7.68 8.77
C GLY A 83 11.37 6.65 9.74
N TRP A 84 10.83 5.42 9.74
CA TRP A 84 11.28 4.34 10.62
C TRP A 84 11.17 2.95 9.98
N LYS A 85 11.90 1.98 10.51
CA LYS A 85 11.83 0.57 10.14
C LYS A 85 11.20 -0.23 11.28
N TYR A 86 10.33 -1.18 10.96
CA TYR A 86 9.84 -2.15 11.93
C TYR A 86 10.86 -3.26 12.15
N LEU A 87 11.22 -3.50 13.41
CA LEU A 87 12.13 -4.58 13.81
C LEU A 87 11.35 -5.80 14.29
N ALA A 88 10.34 -5.59 15.13
CA ALA A 88 9.50 -6.66 15.67
C ALA A 88 8.08 -6.15 15.91
N ALA A 89 7.10 -7.04 15.80
CA ALA A 89 5.72 -6.78 16.22
C ALA A 89 5.29 -7.83 17.25
N VAL A 90 4.67 -7.39 18.35
CA VAL A 90 4.19 -8.30 19.41
C VAL A 90 3.03 -9.17 18.88
N SER A 91 2.13 -8.56 18.11
CA SER A 91 0.96 -9.25 17.54
C SER A 91 1.33 -10.01 16.26
N LYS A 92 1.00 -11.31 16.21
CA LYS A 92 1.25 -12.17 15.03
C LYS A 92 0.67 -11.60 13.73
N SER A 93 -0.50 -10.97 13.78
CA SER A 93 -1.16 -10.34 12.63
C SER A 93 -0.41 -9.14 12.05
N GLN A 94 0.54 -8.56 12.81
CA GLN A 94 1.32 -7.40 12.39
C GLN A 94 2.73 -7.77 11.92
N ARG A 95 3.14 -9.05 12.01
CA ARG A 95 4.49 -9.50 11.65
C ARG A 95 4.87 -9.28 10.19
N TYR A 96 3.90 -9.12 9.30
CA TYR A 96 4.16 -8.76 7.89
C TYR A 96 4.91 -7.42 7.73
N LYS A 97 4.86 -6.55 8.75
CA LYS A 97 5.59 -5.28 8.80
C LYS A 97 7.06 -5.47 9.19
N GLU A 98 7.43 -6.58 9.83
CA GLU A 98 8.81 -6.82 10.29
C GLU A 98 9.80 -6.73 9.12
N GLY A 99 10.87 -5.96 9.32
CA GLY A 99 11.86 -5.68 8.29
C GLY A 99 11.46 -4.62 7.25
N LYS A 100 10.21 -4.14 7.27
CA LYS A 100 9.67 -3.14 6.34
C LYS A 100 9.87 -1.71 6.85
N PHE A 101 9.76 -0.76 5.94
CA PHE A 101 10.08 0.63 6.20
C PHE A 101 8.85 1.52 6.02
N ILE A 102 8.66 2.45 6.93
CA ILE A 102 7.77 3.58 6.74
C ILE A 102 8.60 4.76 6.26
N LEU A 103 8.23 5.33 5.12
CA LEU A 103 8.78 6.57 4.60
C LEU A 103 7.74 7.68 4.70
N ASP A 104 8.10 8.78 5.36
CA ASP A 104 7.27 9.99 5.45
C ASP A 104 7.31 10.73 4.11
N MET A 105 6.15 10.88 3.48
CA MET A 105 6.05 11.49 2.15
C MET A 105 6.27 13.00 2.16
N SER A 106 6.25 13.66 3.33
CA SER A 106 6.67 15.05 3.47
C SER A 106 8.19 15.21 3.32
N LYS A 107 8.96 14.13 3.54
CA LYS A 107 10.43 14.06 3.50
C LYS A 107 10.98 13.47 2.20
N ALA A 108 10.11 12.99 1.31
CA ALA A 108 10.49 12.39 0.04
C ALA A 108 9.86 13.13 -1.16
N SER A 109 10.53 13.08 -2.31
CA SER A 109 10.04 13.58 -3.60
C SER A 109 10.22 12.50 -4.67
N THR A 110 9.45 12.56 -5.76
CA THR A 110 9.58 11.65 -6.90
C THR A 110 10.20 12.36 -8.11
N MET A 111 11.04 11.65 -8.89
CA MET A 111 11.19 11.99 -10.32
C MET A 111 9.98 11.32 -10.99
N ALA A 112 9.10 12.07 -11.65
CA ALA A 112 8.35 11.45 -12.74
C ALA A 112 9.33 11.35 -13.92
N SER A 113 9.72 10.13 -14.31
CA SER A 113 10.21 9.92 -15.66
C SER A 113 9.09 10.33 -16.61
N VAL A 114 9.37 11.23 -17.55
CA VAL A 114 8.43 11.75 -18.54
C VAL A 114 7.49 10.64 -19.02
N SER A 115 6.19 10.85 -18.83
CA SER A 115 5.15 9.90 -19.19
C SER A 115 5.24 9.55 -20.67
N VAL A 116 5.55 8.30 -21.00
CA VAL A 116 5.03 7.72 -22.25
C VAL A 116 3.52 7.62 -22.04
N VAL A 117 2.78 8.43 -22.79
CA VAL A 117 1.32 8.43 -22.79
C VAL A 117 0.87 7.06 -23.30
N TRP A 118 0.18 6.29 -22.46
CA TRP A 118 -0.56 5.11 -22.89
C TRP A 118 -1.98 5.55 -23.25
N PRO A 119 -2.34 5.65 -24.54
CA PRO A 119 -3.75 5.67 -24.92
C PRO A 119 -4.31 4.25 -24.84
N HIS A 120 -5.57 4.14 -24.40
CA HIS A 120 -6.44 2.94 -24.30
C HIS A 120 -6.30 2.15 -22.98
N ALA A 121 -7.36 1.88 -22.20
CA ALA A 121 -8.77 1.72 -22.56
C ALA A 121 -9.69 2.29 -21.47
N ALA A 122 -10.59 3.17 -21.89
CA ALA A 122 -11.88 3.35 -21.23
C ALA A 122 -12.80 2.26 -21.81
N ASP A 123 -13.15 1.24 -21.04
CA ASP A 123 -14.48 0.62 -21.11
C ASP A 123 -14.68 -0.42 -19.99
N GLN A 124 -15.94 -0.65 -19.64
CA GLN A 124 -16.45 -1.66 -18.69
C GLN A 124 -16.56 -1.25 -17.22
N GLN A 125 -17.63 -0.51 -16.92
CA GLN A 125 -18.47 -0.79 -15.75
C GLN A 125 -19.92 -0.29 -16.00
N GLN A 126 -20.59 -0.92 -16.96
CA GLN A 126 -22.05 -0.98 -17.03
C GLN A 126 -22.44 -2.42 -17.37
N GLN A 127 -22.54 -3.26 -16.34
CA GLN A 127 -23.26 -4.54 -16.39
C GLN A 127 -23.38 -5.08 -14.96
N GLN A 128 -24.33 -4.53 -14.20
CA GLN A 128 -24.95 -5.17 -13.04
C GLN A 128 -26.10 -4.28 -12.53
N GLN A 129 -27.24 -4.32 -13.23
CA GLN A 129 -28.60 -4.15 -12.68
C GLN A 129 -29.61 -4.14 -13.84
N GLN A 130 -29.82 -5.31 -14.43
CA GLN A 130 -31.04 -5.58 -15.20
C GLN A 130 -31.31 -7.08 -15.10
N GLN A 131 -31.81 -7.49 -13.95
CA GLN A 131 -32.44 -8.79 -13.76
C GLN A 131 -33.42 -8.70 -12.58
N SER A 132 -34.43 -7.87 -12.79
CA SER A 132 -35.69 -7.91 -12.09
C SER A 132 -36.64 -7.21 -13.04
N ASP A 133 -37.37 -8.00 -13.82
CA ASP A 133 -38.66 -7.74 -14.45
C ASP A 133 -38.83 -8.81 -15.54
N ASP A 134 -40.06 -9.30 -15.67
CA ASP A 134 -40.53 -10.35 -16.59
C ASP A 134 -40.39 -11.80 -16.09
N GLU A 135 -41.35 -12.23 -15.25
CA GLU A 135 -42.21 -13.38 -15.57
C GLU A 135 -43.55 -13.23 -14.82
N GLU A 136 -44.50 -12.53 -15.45
CA GLU A 136 -45.93 -12.68 -15.14
C GLU A 136 -46.64 -13.47 -16.24
N ASP A 137 -47.31 -14.51 -15.77
CA ASP A 137 -48.63 -15.00 -16.16
C ASP A 137 -48.83 -15.67 -17.54
N SER A 138 -49.32 -16.91 -17.50
CA SER A 138 -50.58 -17.29 -18.16
C SER A 138 -51.01 -18.72 -17.82
N SER A 139 -51.90 -18.82 -16.83
CA SER A 139 -53.22 -19.49 -16.86
C SER A 139 -53.44 -20.96 -17.34
N SER A 140 -54.14 -21.70 -16.44
CA SER A 140 -55.29 -22.62 -16.67
C SER A 140 -55.01 -24.03 -17.26
N SER A 141 -55.69 -25.15 -16.93
CA SER A 141 -56.97 -25.45 -16.27
C SER A 141 -57.12 -26.95 -15.91
N ALA A 142 -57.96 -27.22 -14.90
CA ALA A 142 -58.94 -28.31 -14.70
C ALA A 142 -58.56 -29.81 -14.47
N ALA A 143 -59.33 -30.37 -13.51
CA ALA A 143 -59.79 -31.76 -13.33
C ALA A 143 -58.75 -32.79 -12.81
N ASP A 144 -59.02 -33.70 -11.87
CA ASP A 144 -60.19 -34.12 -11.06
C ASP A 144 -59.65 -35.17 -10.04
N HIS A 145 -60.51 -35.63 -9.12
CA HIS A 145 -60.44 -36.86 -8.31
C HIS A 145 -60.04 -36.80 -6.82
N GLN A 146 -61.11 -36.68 -6.01
CA GLN A 146 -61.60 -37.63 -4.99
C GLN A 146 -60.97 -37.67 -3.59
N ASP A 147 -61.78 -37.24 -2.61
CA ASP A 147 -61.80 -37.60 -1.19
C ASP A 147 -61.94 -39.13 -0.96
N PRO A 148 -61.55 -39.65 0.22
CA PRO A 148 -62.57 -39.85 1.27
C PRO A 148 -62.13 -39.62 2.73
N MET A 149 -63.05 -38.99 3.46
CA MET A 149 -63.54 -39.23 4.83
C MET A 149 -62.57 -39.27 6.04
N SER A 150 -62.89 -38.37 6.98
CA SER A 150 -62.60 -38.36 8.41
C SER A 150 -63.39 -39.41 9.22
N ASP A 151 -62.96 -39.65 10.47
CA ASP A 151 -63.59 -40.42 11.59
C ASP A 151 -65.10 -40.64 11.54
#